data_AF-A0A8J2SN34-F1
#
_entry.id   AF-A0A8J2SN34-F1
#
_cell.length_a   1.000
_cell.length_b   1.000
_cell.length_c   1.000
_cell.angle_alpha   90.00
_cell.angle_beta   90.00
_cell.angle_gamma   90.00
#
_symmetry.space_group_name_H-M   'P 1'
#
loop_
_entity.id
_entity.type
_entity.pdbx_description
1 polymer ?
#
loop_
_entity_poly.entity_id
_entity_poly.type
_entity_poly.pdbx_seq_one_letter_code
_entity_poly.pdbx_strand_id
1 'polypeptide(L)'
;MHTAFAVLLLHAIDATEASTVVEDFRKNGYAIVQNFASAAEVAAMKTAMQEKTDAYWAERSDPTVFRTDAGQEAAQARSRKFFESADRVEFFEEAEGAALNKAGHALHLGDDAFGRYATSQKVRTLLRDLGYERPVLPQSMYIFKAPLHGGAVTSHQDATFLRTDPDQTVVGLWLALDDATPENGCVWARAGSHREPLRRVFVRDRDRGEANATMVFVRTCAQIKQCVGCEKSFLGDNATLMTESSGARPTLPHNQAGVASMADNLIYAQVRTPPGRFYFSERLGGPPANARAVVEAPWEGADMTPEAAQLHGFAPLPARAGDLVLLAGTLDHLSFPNTSPQQRHTFQLHVVESAGTAWHAANWLQ
;
A
#
# COMPACT_ATOMS: atom_id res chain seq x y z
N MET A 1 -15.71 25.84 50.25
CA MET A 1 -15.83 24.55 49.52
C MET A 1 -16.73 24.77 48.31
N HIS A 2 -16.18 25.17 47.16
CA HIS A 2 -16.86 25.12 45.87
C HIS A 2 -15.76 24.85 44.84
N THR A 3 -15.47 23.56 44.64
CA THR A 3 -14.49 23.09 43.68
C THR A 3 -15.19 22.99 42.32
N ALA A 4 -14.78 23.83 41.38
CA ALA A 4 -15.25 23.79 40.01
C ALA A 4 -14.84 22.47 39.34
N PHE A 5 -15.82 21.76 38.80
CA PHE A 5 -15.65 20.63 37.89
C PHE A 5 -14.95 21.13 36.62
N ALA A 6 -13.67 20.84 36.47
CA ALA A 6 -12.99 20.90 35.19
C ALA A 6 -13.47 19.71 34.36
N VAL A 7 -14.40 19.96 33.43
CA VAL A 7 -14.77 18.99 32.40
C VAL A 7 -13.56 18.85 31.48
N LEU A 8 -12.95 17.66 31.48
CA LEU A 8 -12.01 17.23 30.44
C LEU A 8 -12.74 17.28 29.10
N LEU A 9 -12.47 18.30 28.28
CA LEU A 9 -12.71 18.24 26.84
C LEU A 9 -11.64 17.33 26.21
N LEU A 10 -11.83 16.02 26.33
CA LEU A 10 -11.29 15.10 25.34
C LEU A 10 -11.98 15.46 24.03
N HIS A 11 -11.20 15.81 23.01
CA HIS A 11 -11.69 16.10 21.67
C HIS A 11 -12.25 14.80 21.07
N ALA A 12 -13.50 14.48 21.43
CA ALA A 12 -14.34 13.63 20.61
C ALA A 12 -14.66 14.44 19.36
N ILE A 13 -14.41 13.87 18.19
CA ILE A 13 -14.94 14.38 16.92
C ILE A 13 -16.45 14.52 17.13
N ASP A 14 -17.01 15.72 16.93
CA ASP A 14 -18.46 15.93 17.05
C ASP A 14 -19.18 14.97 16.09
N ALA A 15 -20.33 14.42 16.47
CA ALA A 15 -21.05 13.43 15.67
C ALA A 15 -21.39 13.96 14.26
N THR A 16 -21.55 15.28 14.13
CA THR A 16 -21.72 15.99 12.86
C THR A 16 -20.45 16.02 12.00
N GLU A 17 -19.28 16.30 12.59
CA GLU A 17 -17.99 16.24 11.89
C GLU A 17 -17.57 14.80 11.55
N ALA A 18 -17.92 13.82 12.39
CA ALA A 18 -17.69 12.41 12.10
C ALA A 18 -18.53 11.96 10.88
N SER A 19 -19.78 12.43 10.77
CA SER A 19 -20.65 12.15 9.62
C SER A 19 -20.07 12.69 8.31
N THR A 20 -19.53 13.91 8.32
CA THR A 20 -18.95 14.51 7.11
C THR A 20 -17.66 13.84 6.67
N VAL A 21 -16.78 13.45 7.60
CA VAL A 21 -15.54 12.71 7.28
C VAL A 21 -15.85 11.38 6.59
N VAL A 22 -16.81 10.60 7.12
CA VAL A 22 -17.17 9.31 6.54
C VAL A 22 -17.83 9.49 5.17
N GLU A 23 -18.68 10.51 5.01
CA GLU A 23 -19.29 10.84 3.73
C GLU A 23 -18.25 11.26 2.68
N ASP A 24 -17.32 12.13 3.04
CA ASP A 24 -16.22 12.56 2.17
C ASP A 24 -15.33 11.39 1.77
N PHE A 25 -14.99 10.53 2.75
CA PHE A 25 -14.20 9.33 2.48
C PHE A 25 -14.91 8.39 1.50
N ARG A 26 -16.21 8.11 1.70
CA ARG A 26 -17.00 7.27 0.78
C ARG A 26 -17.14 7.91 -0.61
N LYS A 27 -17.28 9.24 -0.67
CA LYS A 27 -17.47 10.00 -1.89
C LYS A 27 -16.19 10.08 -2.73
N ASN A 28 -15.09 10.46 -2.10
CA ASN A 28 -13.83 10.83 -2.75
C ASN A 28 -12.77 9.73 -2.68
N GLY A 29 -12.92 8.76 -1.78
CA GLY A 29 -11.90 7.75 -1.47
C GLY A 29 -10.82 8.27 -0.52
N TYR A 30 -10.91 9.53 -0.09
CA TYR A 30 -10.08 10.12 0.94
C TYR A 30 -10.88 11.13 1.76
N ALA A 31 -10.40 11.43 2.97
CA ALA A 31 -10.89 12.51 3.81
C ALA A 31 -9.76 13.04 4.69
N ILE A 32 -9.87 14.28 5.16
CA ILE A 32 -8.91 14.87 6.10
C ILE A 32 -9.62 15.09 7.44
N VAL A 33 -9.10 14.48 8.49
CA VAL A 33 -9.53 14.68 9.88
C VAL A 33 -8.57 15.64 10.55
N GLN A 34 -9.03 16.87 10.78
CA GLN A 34 -8.19 17.92 11.34
C GLN A 34 -7.88 17.66 12.82
N ASN A 35 -6.66 17.99 13.25
CA ASN A 35 -6.21 17.88 14.64
C ASN A 35 -6.45 16.49 15.26
N PHE A 36 -6.36 15.43 14.45
CA PHE A 36 -6.59 14.06 14.90
C PHE A 36 -5.57 13.62 15.98
N ALA A 37 -4.30 14.02 15.83
CA ALA A 37 -3.29 13.90 16.86
C ALA A 37 -3.01 15.24 17.52
N SER A 38 -2.90 15.22 18.84
CA SER A 38 -2.48 16.37 19.62
C SER A 38 -1.01 16.70 19.37
N ALA A 39 -0.63 17.95 19.61
CA ALA A 39 0.78 18.38 19.53
C ALA A 39 1.70 17.53 20.42
N ALA A 40 1.20 17.04 21.57
CA ALA A 40 1.94 16.17 22.46
C ALA A 40 2.20 14.77 21.85
N GLU A 41 1.20 14.19 21.17
CA GLU A 41 1.37 12.92 20.45
C GLU A 41 2.33 13.05 19.27
N VAL A 42 2.22 14.15 18.51
CA VAL A 42 3.14 14.47 17.42
C VAL A 42 4.58 14.59 17.95
N ALA A 43 4.79 15.38 19.00
CA ALA A 43 6.11 15.53 19.63
C ALA A 43 6.65 14.20 20.14
N ALA A 44 5.83 13.38 20.81
CA ALA A 44 6.24 12.08 21.33
C ALA A 44 6.66 11.11 20.21
N MET A 45 5.95 11.09 19.08
CA MET A 45 6.34 10.27 17.92
C MET A 45 7.64 10.77 17.28
N LYS A 46 7.84 12.09 17.19
CA LYS A 46 9.09 12.67 16.68
C LYS A 46 10.27 12.36 17.60
N THR A 47 10.11 12.48 18.91
CA THR A 47 11.15 12.10 19.90
C THR A 47 11.48 10.61 19.79
N ALA A 48 10.47 9.74 19.77
CA ALA A 48 10.68 8.30 19.65
C ALA A 48 11.38 7.92 18.33
N MET A 49 11.09 8.61 17.22
CA MET A 49 11.82 8.40 15.97
C MET A 49 13.25 8.92 16.06
N GLN A 50 13.46 10.10 16.66
CA GLN A 50 14.80 10.67 16.81
C GLN A 50 15.73 9.71 17.56
N GLU A 51 15.28 9.13 18.67
CA GLU A 51 16.03 8.13 19.44
C GLU A 51 16.41 6.92 18.57
N LYS A 52 15.47 6.40 17.77
CA LYS A 52 15.74 5.27 16.85
C LYS A 52 16.72 5.67 15.74
N THR A 53 16.60 6.87 15.19
CA THR A 53 17.53 7.34 14.15
C THR A 53 18.93 7.60 14.69
N ASP A 54 19.06 8.11 15.91
CA ASP A 54 20.35 8.33 16.56
C ASP A 54 21.07 7.01 16.80
N ALA A 55 20.33 5.99 17.27
CA ALA A 55 20.85 4.63 17.41
C ALA A 55 21.29 4.06 16.05
N TYR A 56 20.46 4.19 15.01
CA TYR A 56 20.80 3.74 13.65
C TYR A 56 22.10 4.37 13.13
N TRP A 57 22.26 5.69 13.28
CA TRP A 57 23.44 6.39 12.79
C TRP A 57 24.70 6.07 13.62
N ALA A 58 24.55 5.84 14.92
CA ALA A 58 25.66 5.39 15.77
C ALA A 58 26.18 4.01 15.31
N GLU A 59 25.29 3.06 15.06
CA GLU A 59 25.65 1.73 14.54
C GLU A 59 26.23 1.81 13.12
N ARG A 60 25.64 2.62 12.24
CA ARG A 60 26.10 2.77 10.86
C ARG A 60 27.49 3.41 10.76
N SER A 61 27.85 4.26 11.73
CA SER A 61 29.15 4.96 11.76
C SER A 61 30.25 4.12 12.42
N ASP A 62 29.93 2.93 12.96
CA ASP A 62 30.92 2.04 13.55
C ASP A 62 31.83 1.43 12.47
N PRO A 63 33.15 1.73 12.50
CA PRO A 63 34.11 1.23 11.50
C PRO A 63 34.33 -0.29 11.56
N THR A 64 33.83 -0.98 12.59
CA THR A 64 33.94 -2.45 12.71
C THR A 64 32.89 -3.20 11.87
N VAL A 65 31.86 -2.51 11.36
CA VAL A 65 30.87 -3.09 10.45
C VAL A 65 31.46 -3.13 9.03
N PHE A 66 32.28 -4.15 8.78
CA PHE A 66 32.90 -4.41 7.48
C PHE A 66 31.82 -4.60 6.39
N ARG A 67 31.83 -3.77 5.34
CA ARG A 67 30.92 -3.88 4.19
C ARG A 67 31.71 -4.21 2.93
N THR A 68 31.73 -5.48 2.56
CA THR A 68 32.25 -5.95 1.27
C THR A 68 31.22 -5.71 0.15
N ASP A 69 31.61 -4.82 -0.75
CA ASP A 69 31.58 -4.88 -2.22
C ASP A 69 30.25 -5.03 -3.02
N ALA A 70 29.93 -3.91 -3.69
CA ALA A 70 29.65 -3.77 -5.13
C ALA A 70 28.38 -4.42 -5.74
N GLY A 71 27.24 -3.76 -5.52
CA GLY A 71 26.17 -3.62 -6.52
C GLY A 71 25.09 -4.69 -6.52
N GLN A 72 25.41 -5.94 -6.89
CA GLN A 72 24.42 -7.03 -6.94
C GLN A 72 24.11 -7.59 -5.54
N GLU A 73 25.14 -7.78 -4.71
CA GLU A 73 24.95 -8.18 -3.30
C GLU A 73 24.18 -7.10 -2.53
N ALA A 74 24.43 -5.82 -2.83
CA ALA A 74 23.70 -4.70 -2.23
C ALA A 74 22.22 -4.67 -2.63
N ALA A 75 21.86 -4.98 -3.88
CA ALA A 75 20.47 -5.05 -4.31
C ALA A 75 19.73 -6.23 -3.67
N GLN A 76 20.36 -7.41 -3.63
CA GLN A 76 19.81 -8.60 -2.97
C GLN A 76 19.71 -8.41 -1.44
N ALA A 77 20.69 -7.77 -0.80
CA ALA A 77 20.63 -7.43 0.62
C ALA A 77 19.54 -6.39 0.92
N ARG A 78 19.34 -5.39 0.05
CA ARG A 78 18.20 -4.46 0.15
C ARG A 78 16.86 -5.18 0.01
N SER A 79 16.74 -6.13 -0.92
CA SER A 79 15.54 -6.96 -1.07
C SER A 79 15.31 -7.85 0.15
N ARG A 80 16.35 -8.53 0.67
CA ARG A 80 16.24 -9.35 1.88
C ARG A 80 15.82 -8.52 3.09
N LYS A 81 16.52 -7.41 3.35
CA LYS A 81 16.18 -6.45 4.42
C LYS A 81 14.74 -5.97 4.30
N PHE A 82 14.25 -5.73 3.09
CA PHE A 82 12.86 -5.37 2.84
C PHE A 82 11.88 -6.49 3.25
N PHE A 83 12.08 -7.75 2.85
CA PHE A 83 11.17 -8.83 3.29
C PHE A 83 11.27 -9.15 4.79
N GLU A 84 12.48 -9.10 5.35
CA GLU A 84 12.71 -9.33 6.79
C GLU A 84 12.18 -8.20 7.67
N SER A 85 11.96 -7.01 7.09
CA SER A 85 11.36 -5.87 7.80
C SER A 85 9.86 -6.00 8.09
N ALA A 86 9.24 -7.11 7.69
CA ALA A 86 7.82 -7.40 7.87
C ALA A 86 7.35 -7.23 9.34
N ASP A 87 8.15 -7.70 10.30
CA ASP A 87 7.81 -7.77 11.72
C ASP A 87 8.73 -6.92 12.62
N ARG A 88 9.58 -6.08 12.03
CA ARG A 88 10.57 -5.26 12.75
C ARG A 88 10.69 -3.85 12.18
N VAL A 89 11.50 -3.02 12.83
CA VAL A 89 11.80 -1.66 12.37
C VAL A 89 13.15 -1.66 11.68
N GLU A 90 13.13 -1.40 10.38
CA GLU A 90 14.28 -1.23 9.51
C GLU A 90 14.27 0.16 8.87
N PHE A 91 15.48 0.67 8.63
CA PHE A 91 15.71 1.95 7.99
C PHE A 91 16.08 1.80 6.51
N PHE A 92 15.48 2.65 5.69
CA PHE A 92 15.70 2.72 4.25
C PHE A 92 16.16 4.13 3.88
N GLU A 93 17.28 4.22 3.19
CA GLU A 93 17.91 5.49 2.78
C GLU A 93 17.45 5.94 1.39
N GLU A 94 17.59 7.23 1.13
CA GLU A 94 17.51 7.79 -0.23
C GLU A 94 18.64 7.21 -1.10
N ALA A 95 18.52 7.36 -2.42
CA ALA A 95 19.42 6.72 -3.40
C ALA A 95 20.91 7.07 -3.16
N GLU A 96 21.20 8.29 -2.69
CA GLU A 96 22.53 8.80 -2.40
C GLU A 96 23.04 8.45 -0.98
N GLY A 97 22.23 7.77 -0.15
CA GLY A 97 22.64 7.28 1.17
C GLY A 97 22.90 8.34 2.24
N ALA A 98 22.68 9.62 1.92
CA ALA A 98 22.93 10.76 2.81
C ALA A 98 21.75 11.09 3.74
N ALA A 99 20.56 10.56 3.46
CA ALA A 99 19.35 10.82 4.22
C ALA A 99 18.49 9.56 4.33
N LEU A 100 17.70 9.47 5.40
CA LEU A 100 16.68 8.44 5.55
C LEU A 100 15.46 8.80 4.70
N ASN A 101 14.96 7.84 3.93
CA ASN A 101 13.70 7.94 3.21
C ASN A 101 12.53 7.52 4.12
N LYS A 102 12.65 6.33 4.72
CA LYS A 102 11.61 5.76 5.59
C LYS A 102 12.16 4.82 6.67
N ALA A 103 11.35 4.59 7.69
CA ALA A 103 11.51 3.50 8.66
C ALA A 103 10.24 2.63 8.71
N GLY A 104 10.37 1.31 8.79
CA GLY A 104 9.22 0.39 8.77
C GLY A 104 9.66 -1.09 8.90
N HIS A 105 8.76 -2.05 9.01
CA HIS A 105 7.32 -1.93 8.79
C HIS A 105 6.47 -2.19 10.06
N ALA A 106 7.10 -2.33 11.22
CA ALA A 106 6.44 -2.71 12.47
C ALA A 106 6.55 -1.68 13.63
N LEU A 107 6.69 -0.38 13.34
CA LEU A 107 6.69 0.68 14.37
C LEU A 107 5.47 0.61 15.32
N HIS A 108 4.31 0.25 14.79
CA HIS A 108 3.07 0.09 15.55
C HIS A 108 3.08 -1.06 16.58
N LEU A 109 4.04 -1.99 16.50
CA LEU A 109 4.20 -3.07 17.47
C LEU A 109 5.06 -2.66 18.69
N GLY A 110 5.72 -1.49 18.64
CA GLY A 110 6.55 -1.02 19.73
C GLY A 110 5.75 -0.46 20.91
N ASP A 111 6.28 -0.60 22.12
CA ASP A 111 5.69 -0.06 23.37
C ASP A 111 5.88 1.47 23.55
N ASP A 112 6.05 2.20 22.44
CA ASP A 112 6.35 3.64 22.41
C ASP A 112 5.17 4.49 21.91
N ALA A 113 5.44 5.72 21.47
CA ALA A 113 4.42 6.63 20.97
C ALA A 113 3.66 6.08 19.75
N PHE A 114 4.31 5.26 18.90
CA PHE A 114 3.69 4.69 17.70
C PHE A 114 2.67 3.61 18.05
N GLY A 115 3.03 2.65 18.90
CA GLY A 115 2.09 1.60 19.34
C GLY A 115 0.94 2.15 20.19
N ARG A 116 1.21 3.15 21.04
CA ARG A 116 0.16 3.86 21.80
C ARG A 116 -0.83 4.58 20.88
N TYR A 117 -0.36 5.25 19.84
CA TYR A 117 -1.23 5.89 18.85
C TYR A 117 -2.04 4.84 18.06
N ALA A 118 -1.37 3.79 17.55
CA ALA A 118 -1.99 2.78 16.70
C ALA A 118 -3.12 2.01 17.41
N THR A 119 -3.00 1.81 18.72
CA THR A 119 -4.00 1.10 19.54
C THR A 119 -4.99 2.02 20.26
N SER A 120 -4.86 3.35 20.07
CA SER A 120 -5.61 4.37 20.79
C SER A 120 -7.12 4.31 20.55
N GLN A 121 -7.89 4.83 21.51
CA GLN A 121 -9.35 4.85 21.41
C GLN A 121 -9.85 5.65 20.20
N LYS A 122 -9.19 6.76 19.84
CA LYS A 122 -9.57 7.58 18.68
C LYS A 122 -9.41 6.85 17.35
N VAL A 123 -8.36 6.03 17.19
CA VAL A 123 -8.19 5.18 15.99
C VAL A 123 -9.27 4.11 15.95
N ARG A 124 -9.56 3.46 17.09
CA ARG A 124 -10.63 2.45 17.20
C ARG A 124 -12.01 3.02 16.88
N THR A 125 -12.32 4.21 17.39
CA THR A 125 -13.60 4.89 17.10
C THR A 125 -13.70 5.23 15.62
N LEU A 126 -12.67 5.85 15.04
CA LEU A 126 -12.64 6.18 13.61
C LEU A 126 -12.86 4.95 12.71
N LEU A 127 -12.16 3.84 13.00
CA LEU A 127 -12.31 2.61 12.22
C LEU A 127 -13.73 2.02 12.33
N ARG A 128 -14.34 2.08 13.52
CA ARG A 128 -15.74 1.69 13.71
C ARG A 128 -16.68 2.55 12.88
N ASP A 129 -16.47 3.87 12.86
CA ASP A 129 -17.30 4.80 12.09
C ASP A 129 -17.16 4.59 10.57
N LEU A 130 -15.98 4.16 10.13
CA LEU A 130 -15.72 3.72 8.75
C LEU A 130 -16.34 2.35 8.42
N GLY A 131 -16.81 1.60 9.42
CA GLY A 131 -17.48 0.31 9.27
C GLY A 131 -16.60 -0.91 9.47
N TYR A 132 -15.39 -0.78 10.02
CA TYR A 132 -14.53 -1.91 10.34
C TYR A 132 -15.02 -2.61 11.62
N GLU A 133 -15.18 -3.92 11.54
CA GLU A 133 -15.62 -4.80 12.63
C GLU A 133 -14.43 -5.41 13.37
N ARG A 134 -13.44 -5.91 12.63
CA ARG A 134 -12.25 -6.57 13.17
C ARG A 134 -10.99 -6.06 12.47
N PRO A 135 -10.65 -4.77 12.65
CA PRO A 135 -9.48 -4.17 12.03
C PRO A 135 -8.19 -4.82 12.54
N VAL A 136 -7.27 -5.08 11.63
CA VAL A 136 -5.89 -5.52 11.91
C VAL A 136 -4.89 -4.60 11.24
N LEU A 137 -3.69 -4.50 11.82
CA LEU A 137 -2.65 -3.57 11.42
C LEU A 137 -1.53 -4.34 10.72
N PRO A 138 -1.56 -4.53 9.40
CA PRO A 138 -0.49 -5.25 8.71
C PRO A 138 0.83 -4.46 8.75
N GLN A 139 0.77 -3.13 8.59
CA GLN A 139 1.96 -2.33 8.32
C GLN A 139 1.87 -0.94 8.96
N SER A 140 3.03 -0.45 9.39
CA SER A 140 3.24 0.97 9.70
C SER A 140 4.57 1.47 9.18
N MET A 141 4.63 2.72 8.75
CA MET A 141 5.85 3.36 8.25
C MET A 141 6.00 4.77 8.81
N TYR A 142 7.24 5.20 8.96
CA TYR A 142 7.61 6.60 9.14
C TYR A 142 8.24 7.11 7.85
N ILE A 143 7.75 8.21 7.29
CA ILE A 143 8.33 8.81 6.08
C ILE A 143 8.97 10.15 6.45
N PHE A 144 10.28 10.27 6.26
CA PHE A 144 11.05 11.47 6.63
C PHE A 144 10.94 12.59 5.62
N LYS A 145 11.00 12.22 4.33
CA LYS A 145 10.91 13.16 3.21
C LYS A 145 11.84 14.36 3.38
N ALA A 146 13.14 14.06 3.48
CA ALA A 146 14.17 15.02 3.86
C ALA A 146 14.11 16.33 3.06
N PRO A 147 14.44 17.49 3.67
CA PRO A 147 14.54 18.76 2.97
C PRO A 147 15.42 18.65 1.72
N LEU A 148 14.98 19.23 0.60
CA LEU A 148 15.68 19.27 -0.70
C LEU A 148 15.97 17.91 -1.37
N HIS A 149 15.92 16.80 -0.63
CA HIS A 149 16.41 15.49 -1.06
C HIS A 149 15.33 14.40 -1.03
N GLY A 150 14.22 14.64 -0.34
CA GLY A 150 13.21 13.63 -0.14
C GLY A 150 12.55 13.24 -1.46
N GLY A 151 12.60 11.95 -1.77
CA GLY A 151 12.19 11.40 -3.06
C GLY A 151 10.68 11.50 -3.36
N ALA A 152 10.33 11.39 -4.64
CA ALA A 152 8.94 11.23 -5.06
C ALA A 152 8.42 9.83 -4.72
N VAL A 153 7.11 9.74 -4.54
CA VAL A 153 6.37 8.47 -4.56
C VAL A 153 5.46 8.52 -5.78
N THR A 154 5.71 7.64 -6.75
CA THR A 154 4.93 7.56 -7.99
C THR A 154 3.49 7.11 -7.71
N SER A 155 2.59 7.37 -8.66
CA SER A 155 1.18 7.02 -8.49
C SER A 155 0.98 5.51 -8.32
N HIS A 156 0.22 5.15 -7.29
CA HIS A 156 -0.12 3.78 -6.95
C HIS A 156 -1.44 3.68 -6.17
N GLN A 157 -1.90 2.44 -5.99
CA GLN A 157 -2.99 2.02 -5.09
C GLN A 157 -2.38 1.13 -3.99
N ASP A 158 -2.65 1.38 -2.71
CA ASP A 158 -2.10 0.59 -1.59
C ASP A 158 -2.45 -0.91 -1.67
N ALA A 159 -3.66 -1.22 -2.18
CA ALA A 159 -4.11 -2.58 -2.43
C ALA A 159 -3.24 -3.34 -3.45
N THR A 160 -2.37 -2.63 -4.19
CA THR A 160 -1.31 -3.26 -5.00
C THR A 160 -0.37 -4.08 -4.13
N PHE A 161 -0.08 -3.62 -2.92
CA PHE A 161 0.90 -4.23 -2.01
C PHE A 161 0.26 -5.00 -0.86
N LEU A 162 -0.95 -4.60 -0.45
CA LEU A 162 -1.64 -5.07 0.76
C LEU A 162 -3.04 -5.61 0.39
N ARG A 163 -3.07 -6.65 -0.45
CA ARG A 163 -4.32 -7.20 -1.01
C ARG A 163 -5.09 -8.03 0.02
N THR A 164 -6.40 -7.87 -0.02
CA THR A 164 -7.38 -8.75 0.66
C THR A 164 -8.38 -9.34 -0.35
N ASP A 165 -9.02 -10.46 -0.02
CA ASP A 165 -10.09 -11.07 -0.83
C ASP A 165 -11.33 -11.33 0.04
N PRO A 166 -12.56 -11.32 -0.53
CA PRO A 166 -12.88 -10.96 -1.92
C PRO A 166 -12.80 -9.46 -2.19
N ASP A 167 -12.96 -8.65 -1.14
CA ASP A 167 -12.96 -7.18 -1.23
C ASP A 167 -11.61 -6.60 -0.82
N GLN A 168 -11.22 -5.47 -1.44
CA GLN A 168 -10.07 -4.69 -1.00
C GLN A 168 -10.47 -3.84 0.21
N THR A 169 -9.90 -4.14 1.37
CA THR A 169 -10.28 -3.51 2.65
C THR A 169 -9.15 -2.72 3.29
N VAL A 170 -8.03 -2.53 2.58
CA VAL A 170 -6.96 -1.68 3.12
C VAL A 170 -7.39 -0.21 3.14
N VAL A 171 -7.15 0.45 4.26
CA VAL A 171 -7.19 1.90 4.42
C VAL A 171 -5.85 2.39 4.97
N GLY A 172 -5.30 3.42 4.34
CA GLY A 172 -4.14 4.15 4.81
C GLY A 172 -4.55 5.28 5.74
N LEU A 173 -3.98 5.29 6.94
CA LEU A 173 -4.04 6.38 7.90
C LEU A 173 -2.73 7.15 7.83
N TRP A 174 -2.71 8.24 7.08
CA TRP A 174 -1.54 9.07 6.87
C TRP A 174 -1.56 10.25 7.85
N LEU A 175 -0.78 10.17 8.93
CA LEU A 175 -0.71 11.21 9.97
C LEU A 175 0.45 12.17 9.68
N ALA A 176 0.13 13.46 9.55
CA ALA A 176 1.11 14.53 9.45
C ALA A 176 1.80 14.75 10.81
N LEU A 177 3.13 14.67 10.87
CA LEU A 177 3.93 15.03 12.05
C LEU A 177 4.60 16.40 11.89
N ASP A 178 4.71 16.87 10.66
CA ASP A 178 5.04 18.23 10.27
C ASP A 178 3.96 18.74 9.31
N ASP A 179 3.87 20.06 9.14
CA ASP A 179 3.03 20.65 8.10
C ASP A 179 3.44 20.11 6.73
N ALA A 180 2.46 19.66 5.96
CA ALA A 180 2.62 19.10 4.63
C ALA A 180 1.96 20.01 3.60
N THR A 181 2.78 20.53 2.69
CA THR A 181 2.41 21.46 1.62
C THR A 181 2.79 20.87 0.26
N PRO A 182 2.29 21.42 -0.86
CA PRO A 182 2.73 20.98 -2.18
C PRO A 182 4.26 21.05 -2.36
N GLU A 183 4.92 22.06 -1.79
CA GLU A 183 6.36 22.32 -1.95
C GLU A 183 7.24 21.33 -1.16
N ASN A 184 6.77 20.84 0.00
CA ASN A 184 7.48 19.81 0.76
C ASN A 184 6.95 18.38 0.48
N GLY A 185 6.01 18.27 -0.47
CA GLY A 185 5.44 17.04 -0.99
C GLY A 185 4.45 16.38 -0.04
N CYS A 186 3.33 17.07 0.17
CA CYS A 186 2.07 16.47 0.63
C CYS A 186 1.58 15.37 -0.32
N VAL A 187 0.61 14.58 0.13
CA VAL A 187 -0.06 13.58 -0.70
C VAL A 187 -0.93 14.27 -1.74
N TRP A 188 -0.99 13.71 -2.93
CA TRP A 188 -1.92 14.06 -3.98
C TRP A 188 -2.81 12.86 -4.27
N ALA A 189 -4.11 13.08 -4.48
CA ALA A 189 -5.06 12.02 -4.73
C ALA A 189 -6.01 12.34 -5.89
N ARG A 190 -6.46 11.32 -6.62
CA ARG A 190 -7.52 11.46 -7.62
C ARG A 190 -8.87 11.09 -7.02
N ALA A 191 -9.68 12.09 -6.70
CA ALA A 191 -10.98 11.89 -6.06
C ALA A 191 -11.88 10.92 -6.86
N GLY A 192 -12.44 9.92 -6.18
CA GLY A 192 -13.35 8.93 -6.77
C GLY A 192 -12.65 7.73 -7.43
N SER A 193 -11.33 7.77 -7.59
CA SER A 193 -10.56 6.69 -8.23
C SER A 193 -10.57 5.38 -7.46
N HIS A 194 -10.93 5.39 -6.17
CA HIS A 194 -11.12 4.18 -5.35
C HIS A 194 -12.24 3.27 -5.86
N ARG A 195 -13.12 3.76 -6.74
CA ARG A 195 -14.16 2.96 -7.43
C ARG A 195 -13.65 2.33 -8.73
N GLU A 196 -12.44 2.68 -9.16
CA GLU A 196 -11.80 2.06 -10.31
C GLU A 196 -11.17 0.72 -9.89
N PRO A 197 -10.98 -0.23 -10.83
CA PRO A 197 -10.36 -1.51 -10.52
C PRO A 197 -8.92 -1.37 -10.00
N LEU A 198 -8.47 -2.36 -9.23
CA LEU A 198 -7.05 -2.55 -8.94
C LEU A 198 -6.30 -2.88 -10.24
N ARG A 199 -5.20 -2.19 -10.52
CA ARG A 199 -4.48 -2.30 -11.80
C ARG A 199 -3.22 -3.16 -11.73
N ARG A 200 -2.57 -3.21 -10.57
CA ARG A 200 -1.32 -3.95 -10.35
C ARG A 200 -1.38 -4.70 -9.04
N VAL A 201 -0.58 -5.76 -8.94
CA VAL A 201 -0.31 -6.47 -7.69
C VAL A 201 1.18 -6.73 -7.55
N PHE A 202 1.69 -6.50 -6.36
CA PHE A 202 3.05 -6.85 -5.99
C PHE A 202 3.04 -8.22 -5.33
N VAL A 203 3.60 -9.20 -6.03
CA VAL A 203 3.50 -10.61 -5.66
C VAL A 203 4.85 -11.11 -5.20
N ARG A 204 4.90 -11.72 -4.01
CA ARG A 204 6.06 -12.48 -3.55
C ARG A 204 6.23 -13.72 -4.42
N ASP A 205 7.43 -13.89 -4.98
CA ASP A 205 7.77 -15.07 -5.77
C ASP A 205 8.19 -16.19 -4.81
N ARG A 206 7.28 -17.16 -4.58
CA ARG A 206 7.52 -18.27 -3.67
C ARG A 206 8.46 -19.33 -4.25
N ASP A 207 8.60 -19.39 -5.57
CA ASP A 207 9.36 -20.44 -6.26
C ASP A 207 10.84 -20.07 -6.45
N ARG A 208 11.18 -18.77 -6.37
CA ARG A 208 12.58 -18.28 -6.52
C ARG A 208 13.31 -18.01 -5.20
N GLY A 209 12.84 -18.56 -4.09
CA GLY A 209 13.43 -18.37 -2.76
C GLY A 209 12.96 -17.08 -2.07
N GLU A 210 13.07 -17.06 -0.74
CA GLU A 210 12.35 -16.16 0.18
C GLU A 210 12.53 -14.64 -0.02
N ALA A 211 13.48 -14.21 -0.87
CA ALA A 211 13.89 -12.81 -1.05
C ALA A 211 13.52 -12.20 -2.42
N ASN A 212 12.63 -12.81 -3.19
CA ASN A 212 12.22 -12.31 -4.51
C ASN A 212 10.74 -11.92 -4.54
N ALA A 213 10.43 -10.76 -5.14
CA ALA A 213 9.06 -10.39 -5.52
C ALA A 213 9.05 -9.78 -6.92
N THR A 214 7.91 -9.91 -7.58
CA THR A 214 7.66 -9.39 -8.91
C THR A 214 6.38 -8.57 -8.90
N MET A 215 6.43 -7.39 -9.51
CA MET A 215 5.23 -6.62 -9.79
C MET A 215 4.53 -7.21 -11.02
N VAL A 216 3.26 -7.55 -10.89
CA VAL A 216 2.44 -8.16 -11.93
C VAL A 216 1.27 -7.23 -12.26
N PHE A 217 0.96 -7.07 -13.53
CA PHE A 217 -0.21 -6.30 -13.96
C PHE A 217 -1.46 -7.16 -13.82
N VAL A 218 -2.47 -6.62 -13.13
CA VAL A 218 -3.79 -7.24 -13.04
C VAL A 218 -4.50 -6.93 -14.33
N ARG A 219 -4.61 -7.92 -15.22
CA ARG A 219 -5.58 -7.84 -16.31
C ARG A 219 -6.90 -8.36 -15.78
N THR A 220 -7.85 -7.46 -15.52
CA THR A 220 -9.26 -7.82 -15.31
C THR A 220 -9.84 -8.30 -16.63
N CYS A 221 -9.55 -9.54 -17.01
CA CYS A 221 -10.22 -10.18 -18.15
C CYS A 221 -11.54 -10.78 -17.66
N ALA A 222 -12.62 -10.00 -17.72
CA ALA A 222 -13.97 -10.44 -17.37
C ALA A 222 -14.54 -11.57 -18.30
N GLN A 223 -13.75 -12.19 -19.17
CA GLN A 223 -14.24 -13.08 -20.24
C GLN A 223 -13.53 -14.44 -20.37
N ILE A 224 -12.78 -14.89 -19.37
CA ILE A 224 -12.10 -16.20 -19.49
C ILE A 224 -13.07 -17.40 -19.53
N LYS A 225 -14.34 -17.24 -19.11
CA LYS A 225 -15.36 -18.29 -19.30
C LYS A 225 -15.80 -18.51 -20.76
N GLN A 226 -15.32 -17.72 -21.73
CA GLN A 226 -15.68 -17.88 -23.15
C GLN A 226 -14.49 -18.19 -24.08
N CYS A 227 -13.26 -18.29 -23.57
CA CYS A 227 -12.13 -18.78 -24.36
C CYS A 227 -12.13 -20.31 -24.42
N VAL A 228 -12.87 -20.89 -25.37
CA VAL A 228 -12.68 -22.29 -25.75
C VAL A 228 -11.28 -22.41 -26.38
N GLY A 229 -10.37 -23.14 -25.73
CA GLY A 229 -9.03 -23.46 -26.28
C GLY A 229 -7.81 -22.83 -25.59
N CYS A 230 -7.94 -22.20 -24.42
CA CYS A 230 -6.78 -21.68 -23.67
C CYS A 230 -6.18 -22.75 -22.74
N GLU A 231 -5.51 -23.76 -23.31
CA GLU A 231 -4.85 -24.87 -22.57
C GLU A 231 -3.40 -24.58 -22.15
N LYS A 232 -3.05 -23.34 -21.81
CA LYS A 232 -1.71 -23.05 -21.27
C LYS A 232 -1.78 -22.34 -19.93
N SER A 233 -1.93 -23.16 -18.89
CA SER A 233 -1.48 -22.87 -17.54
C SER A 233 0.00 -22.49 -17.56
N PHE A 234 0.31 -21.20 -17.45
CA PHE A 234 1.67 -20.72 -17.19
C PHE A 234 1.86 -20.56 -15.67
N LEU A 235 1.89 -21.70 -14.99
CA LEU A 235 2.51 -21.88 -13.68
C LEU A 235 3.36 -23.16 -13.81
N GLY A 236 4.62 -23.07 -13.39
CA GLY A 236 5.71 -23.96 -13.80
C GLY A 236 5.52 -25.44 -13.50
N ASP A 237 6.32 -26.23 -14.24
CA ASP A 237 6.39 -27.69 -14.25
C ASP A 237 6.63 -28.28 -12.85
N ASN A 238 5.60 -28.85 -12.24
CA ASN A 238 5.71 -29.97 -11.29
C ASN A 238 4.33 -30.62 -11.01
N ALA A 239 3.54 -30.84 -12.07
CA ALA A 239 2.48 -31.82 -12.05
C ALA A 239 2.88 -32.96 -12.98
N THR A 240 3.40 -34.04 -12.39
CA THR A 240 3.71 -35.29 -13.08
C THR A 240 2.46 -35.81 -13.80
N LEU A 241 2.35 -35.52 -15.09
CA LEU A 241 1.39 -36.16 -15.98
C LEU A 241 1.91 -37.55 -16.34
N MET A 242 1.51 -38.54 -15.54
CA MET A 242 1.46 -39.92 -16.00
C MET A 242 0.33 -40.02 -17.01
N THR A 243 0.66 -39.97 -18.31
CA THR A 243 -0.21 -40.49 -19.36
C THR A 243 0.64 -41.05 -20.49
N GLU A 244 0.84 -42.38 -20.47
CA GLU A 244 1.06 -43.14 -21.70
C GLU A 244 -0.28 -43.34 -22.40
N SER A 245 -0.26 -43.14 -23.73
CA SER A 245 -1.39 -43.38 -24.60
C SER A 245 -1.66 -44.87 -24.79
N SER A 246 -2.90 -45.31 -24.58
CA SER A 246 -3.54 -46.26 -25.50
C SER A 246 -5.05 -46.26 -25.29
N GLY A 247 -5.78 -46.19 -26.41
CA GLY A 247 -7.20 -45.93 -26.43
C GLY A 247 -8.07 -47.10 -26.00
N ALA A 248 -9.16 -46.77 -25.30
CA ALA A 248 -10.44 -47.46 -25.36
C ALA A 248 -11.52 -46.52 -24.78
N ARG A 249 -12.64 -46.34 -25.49
CA ARG A 249 -13.86 -45.74 -24.93
C ARG A 249 -14.51 -46.75 -23.98
N PRO A 250 -15.11 -46.28 -22.88
CA PRO A 250 -16.37 -46.88 -22.45
C PRO A 250 -17.48 -45.86 -22.14
N THR A 251 -18.68 -46.43 -22.13
CA THR A 251 -20.05 -45.91 -22.07
C THR A 251 -20.49 -45.35 -20.70
N LEU A 252 -21.47 -44.43 -20.74
CA LEU A 252 -22.30 -43.82 -19.65
C LEU A 252 -22.88 -44.83 -18.61
N PRO A 253 -23.26 -44.48 -17.34
CA PRO A 253 -24.37 -43.53 -17.02
C PRO A 253 -24.39 -42.74 -15.67
N HIS A 254 -25.25 -41.70 -15.63
CA HIS A 254 -26.00 -41.04 -14.52
C HIS A 254 -25.43 -40.76 -13.10
N ASN A 255 -25.68 -39.50 -12.66
CA ASN A 255 -25.86 -38.95 -11.30
C ASN A 255 -24.70 -38.93 -10.28
N GLN A 256 -24.23 -37.73 -9.90
CA GLN A 256 -24.49 -37.11 -8.58
C GLN A 256 -23.85 -35.72 -8.44
N ALA A 257 -24.48 -34.88 -7.62
CA ALA A 257 -24.21 -33.45 -7.42
C ALA A 257 -22.85 -33.15 -6.77
N GLY A 258 -22.27 -32.00 -7.11
CA GLY A 258 -21.15 -31.38 -6.40
C GLY A 258 -21.11 -29.88 -6.69
N VAL A 259 -21.56 -29.07 -5.74
CA VAL A 259 -21.44 -27.61 -5.79
C VAL A 259 -19.96 -27.27 -5.57
N ALA A 260 -19.28 -26.77 -6.59
CA ALA A 260 -17.92 -26.26 -6.48
C ALA A 260 -17.90 -24.75 -6.80
N SER A 261 -17.73 -23.98 -5.73
CA SER A 261 -17.08 -22.66 -5.62
C SER A 261 -16.72 -21.97 -6.96
N MET A 262 -17.38 -20.83 -7.23
CA MET A 262 -16.90 -19.87 -8.20
C MET A 262 -15.68 -19.13 -7.62
N ALA A 263 -14.50 -19.67 -7.79
CA ALA A 263 -13.25 -18.94 -7.65
C ALA A 263 -13.01 -18.14 -8.95
N ASP A 264 -12.87 -16.83 -8.83
CA ASP A 264 -12.69 -15.93 -9.96
C ASP A 264 -11.30 -16.08 -10.61
N ASN A 265 -11.30 -16.29 -11.93
CA ASN A 265 -10.14 -16.44 -12.78
C ASN A 265 -9.43 -15.09 -13.00
N LEU A 266 -8.50 -14.70 -12.13
CA LEU A 266 -7.53 -13.64 -12.41
C LEU A 266 -6.34 -14.23 -13.18
N ILE A 267 -6.14 -13.83 -14.44
CA ILE A 267 -4.92 -14.19 -15.21
C ILE A 267 -3.83 -13.16 -14.93
N TYR A 268 -2.77 -13.62 -14.28
CA TYR A 268 -1.52 -12.89 -14.08
C TYR A 268 -0.71 -12.91 -15.37
N ALA A 269 -0.46 -11.74 -15.99
CA ALA A 269 0.47 -11.63 -17.10
C ALA A 269 1.84 -11.18 -16.55
N GLN A 270 2.82 -12.08 -16.52
CA GLN A 270 4.20 -11.74 -16.16
C GLN A 270 4.86 -11.02 -17.36
N VAL A 271 4.89 -9.70 -17.34
CA VAL A 271 5.59 -8.92 -18.36
C VAL A 271 7.01 -8.66 -17.86
N ARG A 272 8.01 -9.37 -18.42
CA ARG A 272 9.42 -8.98 -18.26
C ARG A 272 9.66 -7.70 -19.07
N THR A 273 10.03 -6.60 -18.40
CA THR A 273 10.49 -5.38 -19.08
C THR A 273 11.97 -5.10 -18.79
N PRO A 274 12.78 -4.72 -19.79
CA PRO A 274 14.09 -4.11 -19.56
C PRO A 274 13.92 -2.68 -19.01
N PRO A 275 14.94 -2.11 -18.34
CA PRO A 275 14.83 -0.77 -17.76
C PRO A 275 14.69 0.29 -18.87
N GLY A 276 13.66 1.14 -18.75
CA GLY A 276 13.64 2.45 -19.41
C GLY A 276 12.85 2.61 -20.71
N ARG A 277 12.05 1.65 -21.18
CA ARG A 277 11.10 1.89 -22.29
C ARG A 277 9.80 1.09 -22.16
N PHE A 278 8.66 1.78 -22.14
CA PHE A 278 7.34 1.19 -22.30
C PHE A 278 7.08 0.97 -23.79
N TYR A 279 6.83 -0.28 -24.20
CA TYR A 279 6.36 -0.60 -25.54
C TYR A 279 4.96 -1.21 -25.46
N PHE A 280 4.01 -0.60 -26.16
CA PHE A 280 2.71 -1.20 -26.46
C PHE A 280 2.82 -1.98 -27.79
N SER A 281 2.58 -3.30 -27.75
CA SER A 281 2.16 -4.10 -28.91
C SER A 281 1.53 -5.39 -28.37
N GLU A 282 0.41 -5.93 -28.84
CA GLU A 282 -0.08 -6.10 -30.21
C GLU A 282 -1.62 -6.16 -30.23
N ARG A 283 -2.25 -5.77 -31.35
CA ARG A 283 -3.69 -5.94 -31.60
C ARG A 283 -4.06 -7.43 -31.64
N LEU A 284 -4.76 -7.92 -30.63
CA LEU A 284 -5.56 -9.15 -30.72
C LEU A 284 -7.05 -8.78 -30.68
N GLY A 285 -7.63 -8.55 -31.86
CA GLY A 285 -9.08 -8.41 -32.05
C GLY A 285 -9.72 -7.16 -31.42
N GLY A 286 -10.66 -6.54 -32.11
CA GLY A 286 -11.46 -5.46 -31.50
C GLY A 286 -12.25 -5.97 -30.28
N PRO A 287 -12.41 -5.17 -29.22
CA PRO A 287 -13.18 -5.59 -28.05
C PRO A 287 -14.66 -5.85 -28.43
N PRO A 288 -15.32 -6.86 -27.84
CA PRO A 288 -16.77 -7.02 -27.99
C PRO A 288 -17.50 -5.80 -27.42
N ALA A 289 -18.70 -5.50 -27.95
CA ALA A 289 -19.48 -4.26 -27.73
C ALA A 289 -19.87 -3.94 -26.26
N ASN A 290 -19.46 -4.78 -25.32
CA ASN A 290 -19.79 -4.79 -23.90
C ASN A 290 -18.58 -5.03 -22.99
N ALA A 291 -17.34 -5.02 -23.52
CA ALA A 291 -16.15 -4.96 -22.69
C ALA A 291 -16.06 -3.57 -22.03
N ARG A 292 -16.12 -3.51 -20.69
CA ARG A 292 -15.67 -2.31 -19.97
C ARG A 292 -14.22 -2.10 -20.36
N ALA A 293 -13.92 -0.96 -20.99
CA ALA A 293 -12.59 -0.61 -21.44
C ALA A 293 -11.60 -0.81 -20.28
N VAL A 294 -10.43 -1.39 -20.59
CA VAL A 294 -9.26 -1.25 -19.73
C VAL A 294 -9.10 0.26 -19.52
N VAL A 295 -9.24 0.73 -18.28
CA VAL A 295 -8.99 2.14 -17.99
C VAL A 295 -7.51 2.34 -18.25
N GLU A 296 -7.17 3.00 -19.35
CA GLU A 296 -5.81 3.44 -19.60
C GLU A 296 -5.42 4.38 -18.45
N ALA A 297 -4.46 3.96 -17.63
CA ALA A 297 -3.95 4.70 -16.49
C ALA A 297 -2.49 5.11 -16.79
N PRO A 298 -2.26 6.06 -17.72
CA PRO A 298 -0.91 6.46 -18.13
C PRO A 298 -0.08 7.06 -16.99
N TRP A 299 -0.72 7.46 -15.89
CA TRP A 299 -0.08 7.98 -14.68
C TRP A 299 0.54 6.88 -13.79
N GLU A 300 0.12 5.62 -13.92
CA GLU A 300 0.46 4.59 -12.94
C GLU A 300 1.95 4.19 -13.03
N GLY A 301 2.69 4.41 -11.95
CA GLY A 301 4.14 4.21 -11.92
C GLY A 301 4.94 5.15 -12.82
N ALA A 302 4.32 6.19 -13.38
CA ALA A 302 4.98 7.20 -14.17
C ALA A 302 5.54 8.32 -13.29
N ASP A 303 6.71 8.85 -13.68
CA ASP A 303 7.22 10.11 -13.15
C ASP A 303 6.44 11.26 -13.81
N MET A 304 5.56 11.90 -13.03
CA MET A 304 4.74 13.01 -13.48
C MET A 304 5.25 14.33 -12.92
N THR A 305 4.96 15.43 -13.61
CA THR A 305 5.03 16.78 -13.02
C THR A 305 3.72 17.10 -12.29
N PRO A 306 3.69 18.10 -11.39
CA PRO A 306 2.45 18.57 -10.77
C PRO A 306 1.37 18.94 -11.78
N GLU A 307 1.73 19.61 -12.88
CA GLU A 307 0.80 20.01 -13.93
C GLU A 307 0.20 18.80 -14.65
N ALA A 308 1.03 17.79 -14.96
CA ALA A 308 0.56 16.55 -15.57
C ALA A 308 -0.39 15.79 -14.63
N ALA A 309 -0.07 15.74 -13.33
CA ALA A 309 -0.94 15.10 -12.35
C ALA A 309 -2.30 15.82 -12.23
N GLN A 310 -2.33 17.16 -12.26
CA GLN A 310 -3.57 17.94 -12.28
C GLN A 310 -4.43 17.64 -13.51
N LEU A 311 -3.81 17.51 -14.69
CA LEU A 311 -4.52 17.13 -15.92
C LEU A 311 -5.15 15.75 -15.82
N HIS A 312 -4.57 14.85 -15.02
CA HIS A 312 -5.12 13.53 -14.71
C HIS A 312 -6.06 13.52 -13.49
N GLY A 313 -6.43 14.70 -12.96
CA GLY A 313 -7.41 14.83 -11.89
C GLY A 313 -6.85 14.61 -10.47
N PHE A 314 -5.53 14.56 -10.30
CA PHE A 314 -4.93 14.58 -8.96
C PHE A 314 -4.99 15.99 -8.38
N ALA A 315 -5.37 16.08 -7.11
CA ALA A 315 -5.32 17.31 -6.34
C ALA A 315 -4.42 17.14 -5.10
N PRO A 316 -3.67 18.18 -4.69
CA PRO A 316 -2.90 18.15 -3.46
C PRO A 316 -3.83 18.05 -2.25
N LEU A 317 -3.38 17.34 -1.22
CA LEU A 317 -4.01 17.24 0.09
C LEU A 317 -3.07 17.81 1.15
N PRO A 318 -2.95 19.16 1.28
CA PRO A 318 -2.18 19.77 2.35
C PRO A 318 -2.77 19.41 3.71
N ALA A 319 -1.90 19.26 4.70
CA ALA A 319 -2.27 18.83 6.05
C ALA A 319 -1.35 19.53 7.06
N ARG A 320 -1.90 19.98 8.19
CA ARG A 320 -1.10 20.53 9.29
C ARG A 320 -0.57 19.40 10.17
N ALA A 321 0.49 19.66 10.93
CA ALA A 321 0.95 18.73 11.95
C ALA A 321 -0.22 18.33 12.89
N GLY A 322 -0.47 17.03 13.01
CA GLY A 322 -1.59 16.47 13.76
C GLY A 322 -2.81 16.09 12.92
N ASP A 323 -2.93 16.57 11.69
CA ASP A 323 -4.01 16.16 10.78
C ASP A 323 -3.79 14.73 10.27
N LEU A 324 -4.90 13.99 10.11
CA LEU A 324 -4.92 12.65 9.55
C LEU A 324 -5.59 12.68 8.17
N VAL A 325 -4.89 12.18 7.15
CA VAL A 325 -5.46 11.93 5.82
C VAL A 325 -5.81 10.44 5.71
N LEU A 326 -7.08 10.15 5.50
CA LEU A 326 -7.58 8.80 5.21
C LEU A 326 -7.46 8.54 3.72
N LEU A 327 -6.97 7.36 3.33
CA LEU A 327 -6.78 6.95 1.94
C LEU A 327 -7.38 5.55 1.74
N ALA A 328 -8.37 5.41 0.87
CA ALA A 328 -8.90 4.10 0.50
C ALA A 328 -7.84 3.30 -0.27
N GLY A 329 -7.79 1.99 -0.07
CA GLY A 329 -6.72 1.14 -0.62
C GLY A 329 -6.62 1.13 -2.14
N THR A 330 -7.72 1.36 -2.83
CA THR A 330 -7.79 1.46 -4.29
C THR A 330 -7.71 2.90 -4.81
N LEU A 331 -7.56 3.90 -3.94
CA LEU A 331 -7.41 5.29 -4.35
C LEU A 331 -6.05 5.51 -5.00
N ASP A 332 -6.03 6.08 -6.19
CA ASP A 332 -4.79 6.54 -6.80
C ASP A 332 -4.27 7.77 -6.06
N HIS A 333 -3.06 7.62 -5.54
CA HIS A 333 -2.37 8.69 -4.84
C HIS A 333 -0.86 8.67 -5.11
N LEU A 334 -0.20 9.81 -4.89
CA LEU A 334 1.23 10.04 -5.12
C LEU A 334 1.75 11.12 -4.17
N SER A 335 3.07 11.34 -4.15
CA SER A 335 3.64 12.57 -3.57
C SER A 335 4.86 13.02 -4.35
N PHE A 336 4.99 14.32 -4.59
CA PHE A 336 6.14 14.89 -5.29
C PHE A 336 7.38 15.00 -4.40
N PRO A 337 8.59 15.23 -4.95
CA PRO A 337 9.81 15.46 -4.18
C PRO A 337 9.70 16.62 -3.20
N ASN A 338 10.55 16.67 -2.17
CA ASN A 338 10.58 17.80 -1.24
C ASN A 338 11.62 18.77 -1.77
N THR A 339 11.16 19.82 -2.42
CA THR A 339 12.02 20.86 -2.97
C THR A 339 12.21 22.02 -1.99
N SER A 340 11.64 21.91 -0.79
CA SER A 340 11.67 22.95 0.24
C SER A 340 12.80 22.71 1.25
N PRO A 341 13.20 23.74 2.02
CA PRO A 341 14.13 23.59 3.15
C PRO A 341 13.46 23.02 4.41
N GLN A 342 12.16 22.72 4.38
CA GLN A 342 11.41 22.25 5.54
C GLN A 342 11.30 20.72 5.51
N GLN A 343 11.39 20.10 6.68
CA GLN A 343 11.13 18.66 6.83
C GLN A 343 9.64 18.35 6.66
N ARG A 344 9.32 17.12 6.24
CA ARG A 344 7.93 16.64 6.14
C ARG A 344 7.83 15.22 6.67
N HIS A 345 7.85 15.09 7.99
CA HIS A 345 7.72 13.80 8.64
C HIS A 345 6.25 13.37 8.69
N THR A 346 5.98 12.10 8.41
CA THR A 346 4.67 11.48 8.62
C THR A 346 4.78 10.10 9.24
N PHE A 347 3.72 9.71 9.94
CA PHE A 347 3.49 8.34 10.37
C PHE A 347 2.30 7.76 9.59
N GLN A 348 2.52 6.64 8.92
CA GLN A 348 1.52 5.95 8.12
C GLN A 348 1.17 4.62 8.77
N LEU A 349 -0.12 4.36 8.94
CA LEU A 349 -0.63 3.09 9.45
C LEU A 349 -1.60 2.52 8.41
N HIS A 350 -1.36 1.30 7.97
CA HIS A 350 -2.31 0.58 7.13
C HIS A 350 -3.18 -0.30 8.01
N VAL A 351 -4.46 -0.33 7.72
CA VAL A 351 -5.46 -1.15 8.42
C VAL A 351 -6.20 -1.98 7.39
N VAL A 352 -6.45 -3.25 7.67
CA VAL A 352 -7.36 -4.09 6.88
C VAL A 352 -8.45 -4.68 7.75
N GLU A 353 -9.58 -5.00 7.14
CA GLU A 353 -10.61 -5.81 7.78
C GLU A 353 -10.16 -7.29 7.77
N SER A 354 -10.53 -8.03 8.81
CA SER A 354 -10.33 -9.49 8.89
C SER A 354 -11.64 -10.27 9.04
N ALA A 355 -12.74 -9.60 9.36
CA ALA A 355 -14.08 -10.16 9.29
C ALA A 355 -14.49 -10.36 7.82
N GLY A 356 -14.79 -11.60 7.43
CA GLY A 356 -15.26 -11.93 6.09
C GLY A 356 -14.23 -11.74 4.96
N THR A 357 -12.98 -11.45 5.30
CA THR A 357 -11.91 -11.15 4.35
C THR A 357 -10.65 -11.92 4.67
N ALA A 358 -9.91 -12.31 3.63
CA ALA A 358 -8.67 -13.05 3.74
C ALA A 358 -7.50 -12.18 3.30
N TRP A 359 -6.42 -12.20 4.08
CA TRP A 359 -5.14 -11.63 3.68
C TRP A 359 -4.55 -12.45 2.53
N HIS A 360 -4.19 -11.82 1.42
CA HIS A 360 -3.76 -12.57 0.25
C HIS A 360 -2.38 -13.21 0.48
N ALA A 361 -2.30 -14.52 0.27
CA ALA A 361 -1.08 -15.31 0.50
C ALA A 361 0.12 -14.86 -0.36
N ALA A 362 -0.13 -14.16 -1.45
CA ALA A 362 0.94 -13.68 -2.33
C ALA A 362 1.43 -12.26 -1.99
N ASN A 363 0.88 -11.62 -0.96
CA ASN A 363 1.42 -10.34 -0.47
C ASN A 363 2.87 -10.55 -0.02
N TRP A 364 3.69 -9.52 -0.22
CA TRP A 364 5.10 -9.55 0.21
C TRP A 364 5.22 -9.66 1.74
N LEU A 365 4.30 -8.99 2.44
CA LEU A 365 4.11 -9.03 3.88
C LEU A 365 3.19 -10.19 4.25
N GLN A 366 3.61 -11.05 5.16
CA GLN A 366 2.89 -12.25 5.61
C GLN A 366 2.84 -12.33 7.14
#